data_AF-A0A7Z0QLM7-F1
#
_entry.id   AF-A0A7Z0QLM7-F1
#
_cell.length_a   1.000
_cell.length_b   1.000
_cell.length_c   1.000
_cell.angle_alpha   90.00
_cell.angle_beta   90.00
_cell.angle_gamma   90.00
#
_symmetry.space_group_name_H-M   'P 1'
#
loop_
_entity.id
_entity.type
_entity.pdbx_description
1 polymer ?
#
loop_
_entity_poly.entity_id
_entity_poly.type
_entity_poly.pdbx_seq_one_letter_code
_entity_poly.pdbx_strand_id
1 'polypeptide(L)' 'MRQVGAYFWNVLIAIDQLGNALLGGWHDETISSRLGKSILKGGWASTVSWPVWLYDHFIDSVEPDEDWNKGY' A
#
# COMPACT_ATOMS: atom_id res chain seq x y z
N MET A 1 26.88 -2.16 -8.95
CA MET A 1 25.77 -1.19 -9.12
C MET A 1 24.37 -1.72 -8.77
N ARG A 2 24.21 -2.94 -8.21
CA ARG A 2 22.90 -3.49 -7.80
C ARG A 2 22.44 -3.06 -6.40
N GLN A 3 23.38 -2.75 -5.49
CA GLN A 3 23.09 -2.45 -4.09
C GLN A 3 22.60 -1.01 -3.86
N VAL A 4 23.10 -0.02 -4.61
CA VAL A 4 22.68 1.39 -4.45
C VAL A 4 21.22 1.59 -4.85
N GLY A 5 20.79 0.96 -5.96
CA GLY A 5 19.40 0.99 -6.40
C GLY A 5 18.45 0.32 -5.39
N ALA A 6 18.83 -0.85 -4.87
CA ALA A 6 18.05 -1.54 -3.83
C ALA A 6 17.99 -0.73 -2.52
N TYR A 7 19.09 -0.08 -2.12
CA TYR A 7 19.09 0.78 -0.94
C TYR A 7 18.15 1.97 -1.08
N PHE A 8 18.23 2.68 -2.21
CA PHE A 8 17.32 3.79 -2.48
C PHE A 8 15.85 3.33 -2.51
N TRP A 9 15.58 2.18 -3.13
CA TRP A 9 14.25 1.59 -3.15
C TRP A 9 13.71 1.27 -1.75
N ASN A 10 14.52 0.68 -0.88
CA ASN A 10 14.14 0.41 0.50
C ASN A 10 13.83 1.69 1.30
N VAL A 11 14.58 2.77 1.05
CA VAL A 11 14.30 4.07 1.67
C VAL A 11 12.94 4.62 1.21
N LEU A 12 12.59 4.48 -0.07
CA LEU A 12 11.28 4.89 -0.57
C LEU A 12 10.14 4.09 0.08
N ILE A 13 10.29 2.77 0.21
CA ILE A 13 9.31 1.93 0.91
C ILE A 13 9.14 2.38 2.36
N ALA A 14 10.25 2.63 3.08
CA ALA A 14 10.19 3.07 4.47
C ALA A 14 9.51 4.44 4.63
N ILE A 15 9.69 5.36 3.67
CA ILE A 15 8.99 6.65 3.65
C ILE A 15 7.49 6.47 3.43
N ASP A 16 7.11 5.56 2.54
CA ASP A 16 5.70 5.26 2.26
C ASP A 16 5.00 4.64 3.49
N GLN A 17 5.62 3.65 4.12
CA GLN A 17 5.16 3.04 5.38
C GLN A 17 5.08 4.07 6.52
N LEU A 18 6.05 4.98 6.63
CA LEU A 18 6.01 6.09 7.58
C LEU A 18 4.81 7.00 7.32
N GLY A 19 4.56 7.35 6.06
CA GLY A 19 3.39 8.12 5.64
C GLY A 19 2.08 7.43 6.04
N ASN A 20 1.98 6.12 5.79
CA ASN A 20 0.81 5.35 6.20
C ASN A 20 0.59 5.37 7.72
N ALA A 21 1.65 5.15 8.50
CA ALA A 21 1.61 5.17 9.96
C ALA A 21 1.17 6.53 10.52
N LEU A 22 1.68 7.63 9.95
CA LEU A 22 1.28 8.99 10.33
C LEU A 22 -0.20 9.28 10.01
N LEU A 23 -0.77 8.61 9.00
CA LEU A 23 -2.18 8.67 8.63
C LEU A 23 -3.04 7.62 9.36
N GLY A 24 -2.52 7.03 10.45
CA GLY A 24 -3.22 6.06 11.28
C GLY A 24 -3.39 4.68 10.65
N GLY A 25 -2.63 4.35 9.61
CA GLY A 25 -2.54 3.00 9.04
C GLY A 25 -1.55 2.12 9.80
N TRP A 26 -1.40 0.87 9.37
CA TRP A 26 -0.40 -0.02 9.95
C TRP A 26 1.03 0.42 9.60
N HIS A 27 1.97 0.16 10.50
CA HIS A 27 3.35 0.61 10.37
C HIS A 27 4.18 -0.19 9.34
N ASP A 28 3.81 -1.42 9.04
CA ASP A 28 4.45 -2.28 8.03
C ASP A 28 3.69 -2.28 6.69
N GLU A 29 2.53 -1.63 6.64
CA GLU A 29 1.70 -1.52 5.45
C GLU A 29 2.03 -0.26 4.63
N THR A 30 2.14 -0.41 3.32
CA THR A 30 2.26 0.69 2.37
C THR A 30 0.91 1.36 2.09
N ILE A 31 0.94 2.63 1.69
CA ILE A 31 -0.28 3.38 1.31
C ILE A 31 -0.99 2.69 0.14
N SER A 32 -0.23 2.18 -0.83
CA SER A 32 -0.78 1.44 -1.97
C SER A 32 -1.49 0.16 -1.52
N SER A 33 -0.89 -0.63 -0.62
CA SER A 33 -1.52 -1.83 -0.05
C SER A 33 -2.80 -1.46 0.70
N ARG A 34 -2.78 -0.43 1.56
CA ARG A 34 -3.96 0.06 2.27
C ARG A 34 -5.11 0.47 1.33
N LEU A 35 -4.78 1.14 0.22
CA LEU A 35 -5.76 1.49 -0.81
C LEU A 35 -6.33 0.24 -1.49
N GLY A 36 -5.48 -0.71 -1.88
CA GLY A 36 -5.90 -1.98 -2.45
C GLY A 36 -6.82 -2.75 -1.52
N LYS A 37 -6.51 -2.81 -0.21
CA LYS A 37 -7.36 -3.41 0.81
C LYS A 37 -8.70 -2.69 0.96
N SER A 38 -8.70 -1.35 0.94
CA SER A 38 -9.94 -0.59 0.96
C SER A 38 -10.77 -0.83 -0.31
N ILE A 39 -10.18 -0.96 -1.49
CA ILE A 39 -10.89 -1.25 -2.74
C ILE A 39 -11.53 -2.64 -2.66
N LEU A 40 -10.74 -3.66 -2.30
CA LEU A 40 -11.19 -5.05 -2.23
C LEU A 40 -12.25 -5.28 -1.15
N LYS A 41 -12.25 -4.51 -0.05
CA LYS A 41 -13.31 -4.51 0.98
C LYS A 41 -14.54 -3.67 0.59
N GLY A 42 -14.54 -2.97 -0.55
CA GLY A 42 -15.62 -2.04 -0.91
C GLY A 42 -15.70 -0.80 0.00
N GLY A 43 -14.59 -0.42 0.63
CA GLY A 43 -14.46 0.78 1.45
C GLY A 43 -14.32 2.07 0.64
N TRP A 44 -13.89 3.15 1.29
CA TRP A 44 -13.85 4.49 0.70
C TRP A 44 -13.06 4.57 -0.62
N ALA A 45 -11.94 3.84 -0.75
CA ALA A 45 -11.13 3.90 -1.97
C ALA A 45 -11.84 3.27 -3.19
N SER A 46 -12.85 2.42 -2.97
CA SER A 46 -13.68 1.85 -4.04
C SER A 46 -14.60 2.87 -4.71
N THR A 47 -14.87 4.00 -4.04
CA THR A 47 -15.73 5.07 -4.59
C THR A 47 -14.97 6.09 -5.44
N VAL A 48 -13.64 5.96 -5.51
CA VAL A 48 -12.77 6.87 -6.25
C VAL A 48 -12.49 6.28 -7.63
N SER A 49 -12.68 7.09 -8.68
CA SER A 49 -12.36 6.68 -10.06
C SER A 49 -10.85 6.80 -10.32
N TRP A 50 -10.12 5.74 -9.98
CA TRP A 50 -8.68 5.64 -10.25
C TRP A 50 -8.39 5.42 -11.74
N PRO A 51 -7.31 6.01 -12.28
CA PRO A 51 -6.75 5.53 -13.55
C PRO A 51 -6.44 4.04 -13.47
N VAL A 52 -6.70 3.29 -14.55
CA VAL A 52 -6.57 1.82 -14.58
C VAL A 52 -5.20 1.35 -14.07
N TRP A 53 -4.11 1.96 -14.53
CA TRP A 53 -2.75 1.58 -14.11
C TRP A 53 -2.51 1.76 -12.60
N LEU A 54 -3.17 2.74 -11.98
CA LEU A 54 -3.03 3.03 -10.56
C LEU A 54 -3.93 2.10 -9.74
N TYR A 55 -5.12 1.81 -10.26
CA TYR A 55 -6.00 0.77 -9.72
C TYR A 55 -5.27 -0.57 -9.68
N ASP A 56 -4.71 -1.01 -10.80
CA ASP A 56 -3.97 -2.27 -10.91
C ASP A 56 -2.78 -2.30 -9.95
N HIS A 57 -2.02 -1.20 -9.86
CA HIS A 57 -0.92 -1.08 -8.90
C HIS A 57 -1.37 -1.27 -7.44
N PHE A 58 -2.53 -0.71 -7.04
CA PHE A 58 -3.06 -0.90 -5.69
C PHE A 58 -3.46 -2.34 -5.44
N ILE A 59 -4.12 -2.99 -6.41
CA ILE A 59 -4.50 -4.40 -6.28
C ILE A 59 -3.26 -5.30 -6.20
N ASP A 60 -2.24 -5.06 -7.02
CA ASP A 60 -1.00 -5.84 -7.03
C ASP A 60 -0.15 -5.63 -5.77
N SER A 61 -0.27 -4.47 -5.11
CA SER A 61 0.47 -4.16 -3.88
C SER A 61 -0.09 -4.83 -2.62
N VAL A 62 -1.23 -5.49 -2.73
CA VAL A 62 -1.85 -6.23 -1.63
C VAL A 62 -1.13 -7.55 -1.42
N GLU A 63 -0.57 -7.74 -0.23
CA GLU A 63 0.07 -8.99 0.19
C GLU A 63 -1.01 -9.99 0.66
N PRO A 64 -1.26 -11.11 -0.05
CA PRO A 64 -2.37 -12.02 0.25
C PRO A 64 -2.23 -12.80 1.56
N ASP A 65 -1.00 -12.90 2.07
CA ASP A 65 -0.63 -13.59 3.31
C ASP A 65 -0.63 -12.68 4.53
N GLU A 66 -0.79 -11.37 4.36
CA GLU A 66 -1.08 -10.46 5.46
C GLU A 66 -2.53 -10.66 5.95
N ASP A 67 -2.69 -10.97 7.24
CA ASP A 67 -4.00 -11.24 7.85
C ASP A 67 -4.97 -10.07 7.64
N TRP A 68 -5.88 -10.26 6.67
CA TRP A 68 -6.88 -9.29 6.20
C TRP A 68 -7.85 -8.82 7.28
N ASN A 69 -7.91 -9.57 8.38
CA ASN A 69 -8.79 -9.35 9.52
C ASN A 69 -8.19 -8.44 10.60
N LYS A 70 -6.97 -7.92 10.43
CA LYS A 70 -6.50 -6.78 11.22
C LYS A 70 -7.39 -5.59 10.88
N GLY A 71 -8.40 -5.39 11.72
CA GLY A 71 -9.46 -4.42 11.51
C GLY A 71 -8.90 -3.01 11.39
N TYR A 72 -9.45 -2.27 10.41
CA TYR A 72 -9.41 -0.83 10.33
C TYR A 72 -10.86 -0.35 10.22
#